data_AF-F0SQ68-F1
#
_entry.id   AF-F0SQ68-F1
#
_cell.length_a   1.000
_cell.length_b   1.000
_cell.length_c   1.000
_cell.angle_alpha   90.00
_cell.angle_beta   90.00
_cell.angle_gamma   90.00
#
_symmetry.space_group_name_H-M   'P 1'
#
loop_
_entity.id
_entity.type
_entity.pdbx_description
1 polymer ?
#
loop_
_entity_poly.entity_id
_entity_poly.type
_entity_poly.pdbx_seq_one_letter_code
_entity_poly.pdbx_strand_id
1 'polypeptide(L)'
;MNVLDATMQMRECHEKLISIIEPQRDQIFQMNAAKPQTVEDVPKHQWDLLLICLQIVSAELSIRAGSKLLEDGKREFDAHIQ
;
A
#
# COMPACT_ATOMS: atom_id res chain seq x y z
N MET A 1 -0.50 8.71 17.98
CA MET A 1 0.41 8.03 17.04
C MET A 1 1.02 9.10 16.15
N ASN A 2 2.34 9.19 16.09
CA ASN A 2 2.99 10.18 15.21
C ASN A 2 3.12 9.62 13.77
N VAL A 3 3.49 10.46 12.80
CA VAL A 3 3.61 10.06 11.38
C VAL A 3 4.66 8.97 11.17
N LEU A 4 5.74 8.98 11.96
CA LEU A 4 6.79 7.96 11.89
C LEU A 4 6.26 6.58 12.32
N ASP A 5 5.62 6.51 13.48
CA ASP A 5 5.01 5.27 14.01
C ASP A 5 3.97 4.72 13.03
N ALA A 6 3.11 5.59 12.50
CA ALA A 6 2.09 5.21 11.52
C ALA A 6 2.72 4.64 10.24
N THR A 7 3.77 5.29 9.74
CA THR A 7 4.51 4.85 8.54
C THR A 7 5.19 3.50 8.77
N MET A 8 5.79 3.28 9.95
CA MET A 8 6.41 2.00 10.30
C MET A 8 5.39 0.87 10.39
N GLN A 9 4.25 1.09 11.04
CA GLN A 9 3.18 0.09 11.10
C GLN A 9 2.64 -0.26 9.71
N MET A 10 2.52 0.72 8.81
CA MET A 10 2.11 0.46 7.43
C MET A 10 3.15 -0.38 6.67
N ARG A 11 4.45 -0.16 6.91
CA ARG A 11 5.53 -0.99 6.31
C ARG A 11 5.44 -2.45 6.79
N GLU A 12 5.28 -2.67 8.09
CA GLU A 12 5.12 -4.03 8.62
C GLU A 12 3.88 -4.73 8.08
N CYS A 13 2.77 -4.00 7.94
CA CYS A 13 1.54 -4.52 7.33
C CYS A 13 1.75 -4.86 5.86
N HIS A 14 2.40 -3.97 5.09
CA HIS A 14 2.73 -4.16 3.69
C HIS A 14 3.57 -5.43 3.47
N GLU A 15 4.64 -5.62 4.24
CA GLU A 15 5.50 -6.82 4.13
C GLU A 15 4.72 -8.12 4.39
N LYS A 16 3.84 -8.13 5.39
CA LYS A 16 2.97 -9.28 5.67
C LYS A 16 2.02 -9.57 4.50
N LEU A 17 1.39 -8.54 3.95
CA LEU A 17 0.45 -8.71 2.84
C LEU A 17 1.15 -9.18 1.56
N ILE A 18 2.35 -8.69 1.28
CA ILE A 18 3.17 -9.17 0.15
C ILE A 18 3.47 -10.68 0.30
N SER A 19 3.85 -11.14 1.49
CA SER A 19 4.12 -12.56 1.73
C SER A 19 2.89 -13.46 1.50
N ILE A 20 1.69 -12.93 1.77
CA ILE A 20 0.41 -13.65 1.56
C ILE A 20 0.06 -13.69 0.07
N ILE A 21 0.37 -12.63 -0.67
CA ILE A 21 -0.07 -12.48 -2.06
C ILE A 21 0.88 -13.08 -3.08
N GLU A 22 2.17 -13.24 -2.74
CA GLU A 22 3.19 -13.78 -3.63
C GLU A 22 2.83 -15.15 -4.25
N PRO A 23 2.24 -16.12 -3.52
CA PRO A 23 1.76 -17.37 -4.10
C PRO A 23 0.63 -17.22 -5.12
N GLN A 24 -0.10 -16.10 -5.09
CA GLN A 24 -1.25 -15.82 -5.95
C GLN A 24 -0.89 -14.98 -7.18
N ARG A 25 0.41 -14.73 -7.44
CA ARG A 25 0.89 -13.84 -8.50
C ARG A 25 0.21 -14.05 -9.86
N ASP A 26 0.01 -15.30 -10.28
CA ASP A 26 -0.54 -15.62 -11.59
C ASP A 26 -2.01 -15.19 -11.69
N GLN A 27 -2.78 -15.34 -10.61
CA GLN A 27 -4.16 -14.87 -10.52
C GLN A 27 -4.23 -13.33 -10.53
N ILE A 28 -3.29 -12.66 -9.87
CA ILE A 28 -3.18 -11.19 -9.91
C ILE A 28 -2.94 -10.71 -11.34
N PHE A 29 -2.00 -11.33 -12.07
CA PHE A 29 -1.72 -10.97 -13.47
C PHE A 29 -2.94 -11.20 -14.36
N GLN A 30 -3.67 -12.31 -14.17
CA GLN A 30 -4.90 -12.60 -14.91
C GLN A 30 -5.99 -11.56 -14.60
N MET A 31 -6.22 -11.25 -13.32
CA MET A 31 -7.20 -10.24 -12.90
C MET A 31 -6.86 -8.86 -13.47
N ASN A 32 -5.58 -8.47 -13.47
CA ASN A 32 -5.14 -7.20 -14.05
C ASN A 32 -5.29 -7.19 -15.59
N ALA A 33 -4.96 -8.29 -16.26
CA ALA A 33 -5.12 -8.41 -17.72
C ALA A 33 -6.58 -8.32 -18.18
N ALA A 34 -7.53 -8.72 -17.32
CA ALA A 34 -8.96 -8.58 -17.56
C ALA A 34 -9.44 -7.11 -17.53
N LYS A 35 -8.61 -6.18 -17.03
CA LYS A 35 -8.89 -4.73 -16.94
C LYS A 35 -10.25 -4.40 -16.29
N PRO A 36 -10.57 -4.95 -15.10
CA PRO A 36 -11.81 -4.64 -14.40
C PRO A 36 -11.90 -3.13 -14.15
N GLN A 37 -13.09 -2.55 -14.35
CA GLN A 37 -13.39 -1.15 -14.06
C GLN A 37 -14.10 -1.00 -12.71
N THR A 38 -14.85 -2.03 -12.30
CA THR A 38 -15.53 -2.08 -11.00
C THR A 38 -15.27 -3.41 -10.28
N VAL A 39 -15.67 -3.49 -9.01
CA VAL A 39 -15.53 -4.72 -8.20
C VAL A 39 -16.41 -5.84 -8.76
N GLU A 40 -17.55 -5.48 -9.36
CA GLU A 40 -18.50 -6.40 -9.99
C GLU A 40 -17.93 -7.08 -11.23
N ASP A 41 -16.92 -6.48 -11.89
CA ASP A 41 -16.20 -7.10 -13.00
C ASP A 41 -15.28 -8.24 -12.56
N VAL A 42 -14.96 -8.33 -11.27
CA VAL A 42 -14.08 -9.35 -10.69
C VAL A 42 -14.92 -10.55 -10.22
N PRO A 43 -14.56 -11.79 -10.59
CA PRO A 43 -15.25 -12.98 -10.11
C PRO A 43 -15.29 -13.04 -8.58
N LYS A 44 -16.45 -13.35 -7.99
CA LYS A 44 -16.64 -13.37 -6.52
C LYS A 44 -15.62 -14.19 -5.75
N HIS A 45 -15.15 -15.30 -6.32
CA HIS A 45 -14.15 -16.17 -5.69
C HIS A 45 -12.75 -15.52 -5.63
N GLN A 46 -12.53 -14.38 -6.29
CA GLN A 46 -11.28 -13.61 -6.28
C GLN A 46 -11.39 -12.32 -5.44
N TRP A 47 -12.53 -12.06 -4.80
CA TRP A 47 -12.74 -10.82 -4.05
C TRP A 47 -11.79 -10.69 -2.85
N ASP A 48 -11.46 -11.80 -2.18
CA ASP A 48 -10.48 -11.77 -1.10
C ASP A 48 -9.10 -11.38 -1.61
N LEU A 49 -8.69 -11.90 -2.77
CA LEU A 49 -7.44 -11.52 -3.43
C LEU A 49 -7.44 -10.05 -3.83
N LEU A 50 -8.55 -9.56 -4.40
CA LEU A 50 -8.73 -8.14 -4.73
C LEU A 50 -8.62 -7.26 -3.48
N LEU A 51 -9.23 -7.66 -2.37
CA LEU A 51 -9.16 -6.91 -1.10
C LEU A 51 -7.71 -6.82 -0.60
N ILE A 52 -6.96 -7.92 -0.65
CA ILE A 52 -5.54 -7.93 -0.26
C ILE A 52 -4.73 -7.02 -1.19
N CYS A 53 -4.94 -7.06 -2.52
CA CYS A 53 -4.31 -6.14 -3.46
C CYS A 53 -4.59 -4.67 -3.10
N LEU A 54 -5.85 -4.34 -2.80
CA LEU A 54 -6.25 -2.98 -2.43
C LEU A 54 -5.61 -2.52 -1.11
N GLN A 55 -5.47 -3.43 -0.14
CA GLN A 55 -4.77 -3.16 1.12
C GLN A 55 -3.29 -2.89 0.91
N ILE A 56 -2.62 -3.64 0.03
CA ILE A 56 -1.22 -3.41 -0.34
C ILE A 56 -1.06 -2.03 -0.95
N VAL A 57 -1.87 -1.67 -1.95
CA VAL A 57 -1.82 -0.35 -2.60
C VAL A 57 -2.08 0.77 -1.60
N SER A 58 -3.07 0.60 -0.70
CA SER A 58 -3.37 1.56 0.36
C SER A 58 -2.17 1.76 1.31
N ALA A 59 -1.50 0.67 1.70
CA ALA A 59 -0.31 0.73 2.53
C ALA A 59 0.85 1.44 1.80
N GLU A 60 1.10 1.14 0.52
CA GLU A 60 2.13 1.82 -0.28
C GLU A 60 1.90 3.32 -0.39
N LEU A 61 0.66 3.74 -0.65
CA LEU A 61 0.29 5.15 -0.70
C LEU A 61 0.50 5.84 0.65
N SER A 62 0.12 5.17 1.74
CA SER A 62 0.29 5.68 3.11
C SER A 62 1.77 5.83 3.46
N ILE A 63 2.60 4.85 3.11
CA ILE A 63 4.05 4.89 3.33
C ILE A 63 4.68 6.04 2.55
N ARG A 64 4.30 6.22 1.28
CA ARG A 64 4.83 7.29 0.43
C ARG A 64 4.43 8.67 0.95
N ALA A 65 3.17 8.85 1.33
CA ALA A 65 2.67 10.09 1.90
C ALA A 65 3.35 10.42 3.25
N GLY A 66 3.42 9.44 4.15
CA GLY A 66 4.08 9.58 5.45
C GLY A 66 5.56 9.90 5.32
N SER A 67 6.27 9.22 4.41
CA SER A 67 7.70 9.48 4.16
C SER A 67 7.93 10.89 3.63
N LYS A 68 7.08 11.38 2.73
CA LYS A 68 7.16 12.76 2.23
C LYS A 68 6.94 13.79 3.34
N LEU A 69 5.94 13.59 4.20
CA LEU A 69 5.66 14.49 5.33
C LEU A 69 6.86 14.57 6.29
N LEU A 70 7.54 13.45 6.54
CA LEU A 70 8.73 13.41 7.38
C LEU A 70 9.91 14.16 6.73
N GLU A 71 10.10 14.02 5.41
CA GLU A 71 11.13 14.75 4.68
C GLU A 71 10.87 16.26 4.68
N ASP A 72 9.64 16.69 4.41
CA ASP A 72 9.27 18.10 4.35
C ASP A 72 9.42 18.73 5.75
N GLY A 73 8.97 18.06 6.82
CA GLY A 73 9.16 18.53 8.19
C GLY A 73 10.63 18.61 8.60
N LYS A 74 11.49 17.70 8.12
CA LYS A 74 12.93 17.77 8.34
C LYS A 74 13.54 19.01 7.65
N ARG A 75 13.17 19.29 6.40
CA ARG A 75 13.67 20.47 5.67
C ARG A 75 13.28 21.77 6.36
N GLU A 76 12.04 21.87 6.84
CA GLU A 76 11.58 23.05 7.60
C GLU A 76 12.36 23.24 8.90
N PHE A 77 12.60 22.17 9.65
CA PHE A 77 13.40 22.21 10.87
C PHE A 77 14.84 22.67 10.59
N ASP A 78 15.49 22.08 9.58
CA ASP A 78 16.87 22.43 9.20
C ASP A 78 16.99 23.90 8.74
N ALA A 79 15.95 24.44 8.07
CA ALA A 79 15.90 25.83 7.61
C ALA A 79 15.70 26.85 8.76
N HIS A 80 15.14 26.44 9.89
CA HIS A 80 14.90 27.31 11.06
C HIS A 80 16.08 27.36 12.04
N ILE A 81 17.11 26.53 11.85
CA ILE A 81 18.29 26.43 12.73
C ILE A 81 19.54 27.04 12.08
N GLN A 82 19.43 27.53 10.84
CA GLN A 82 20.43 28.37 10.15
C GLN A 82 20.12 29.86 10.33
#